data_AF-A0A4R1G165-F1
#
_entry.id   AF-A0A4R1G165-F1
#
_cell.length_a   1.000
_cell.length_b   1.000
_cell.length_c   1.000
_cell.angle_alpha   90.00
_cell.angle_beta   90.00
_cell.angle_gamma   90.00
#
_symmetry.space_group_name_H-M   'P 1'
#
loop_
_entity.id
_entity.type
_entity.pdbx_description
1 polymer ?
#
loop_
_entity_poly.entity_id
_entity_poly.type
_entity_poly.pdbx_seq_one_letter_code
_entity_poly.pdbx_strand_id
1 'polypeptide(L)'
;MANHKRTVTDSEVQDVLNYFGKCPICDHPARAWHITARFDDGGVESQTVAACGGWCGWKGPVNPTPMTGDTAVLTQGQNMIGSAAAPSLPTALHHTDVPHQR
;
A
#
# COMPACT_ATOMS: atom_id res chain seq x y z
N MET A 1 -20.92 22.29 0.11
CA MET A 1 -19.49 22.15 -0.24
C MET A 1 -19.44 21.34 -1.53
N ALA A 2 -19.09 21.95 -2.67
CA ALA A 2 -19.03 21.24 -3.94
C ALA A 2 -17.82 20.29 -3.92
N ASN A 3 -18.05 19.01 -4.22
CA ASN A 3 -16.98 18.04 -4.38
C ASN A 3 -16.19 18.42 -5.64
N HIS A 4 -14.99 18.98 -5.47
CA HIS A 4 -14.13 19.33 -6.58
C HIS A 4 -13.62 18.04 -7.22
N LYS A 5 -14.06 17.75 -8.44
CA LYS A 5 -13.60 16.58 -9.20
C LYS A 5 -12.17 16.84 -9.66
N ARG A 6 -11.22 16.21 -8.98
CA ARG A 6 -9.80 16.23 -9.36
C ARG A 6 -9.59 15.53 -10.71
N THR A 7 -8.58 15.97 -11.45
CA THR A 7 -8.16 15.33 -12.70
C THR A 7 -6.76 14.76 -12.58
N VAL A 8 -6.51 13.61 -13.21
CA VAL A 8 -5.19 12.99 -13.24
C VAL A 8 -4.35 13.73 -14.28
N THR A 9 -3.20 14.24 -13.86
CA THR A 9 -2.24 14.95 -14.72
C THR A 9 -1.12 14.04 -15.20
N ASP A 10 -0.75 13.05 -14.40
CA ASP A 10 0.26 12.05 -14.71
C ASP A 10 -0.05 10.72 -14.00
N SER A 11 0.34 9.62 -14.63
CA SER A 11 0.15 8.29 -14.05
C SER A 11 1.27 7.35 -14.44
N GLU A 12 1.72 6.58 -13.46
CA GLU A 12 2.78 5.60 -13.62
C GLU A 12 2.31 4.22 -13.16
N VAL A 13 2.70 3.18 -13.90
CA VAL A 13 2.45 1.78 -13.54
C VAL A 13 3.79 1.06 -13.53
N GLN A 14 4.10 0.40 -12.42
CA GLN A 14 5.33 -0.37 -12.24
C GLN A 14 5.00 -1.80 -11.83
N ASP A 15 5.71 -2.80 -12.38
CA ASP A 15 5.53 -4.19 -11.93
C ASP A 15 6.09 -4.36 -10.52
N VAL A 16 5.41 -5.13 -9.66
CA VAL A 16 5.95 -5.56 -8.37
C VAL A 16 6.66 -6.91 -8.57
N LEU A 17 7.96 -6.86 -8.78
CA LEU A 17 8.77 -8.02 -9.21
C LEU A 17 8.87 -9.12 -8.14
N ASN A 18 8.75 -8.75 -6.87
CA ASN A 18 8.80 -9.67 -5.73
C ASN A 18 7.42 -10.00 -5.14
N TYR A 19 6.35 -9.86 -5.94
CA TYR A 19 5.01 -10.31 -5.55
C TYR A 19 4.77 -11.76 -5.99
N PHE A 20 4.47 -12.63 -5.01
CA PHE A 20 4.23 -14.05 -5.23
C PHE A 20 2.86 -14.51 -4.71
N GLY A 21 1.89 -13.59 -4.67
CA GLY A 21 0.54 -13.90 -4.20
C GLY A 21 -0.23 -14.81 -5.15
N LYS A 22 -1.32 -15.39 -4.64
CA LYS A 22 -2.22 -16.26 -5.39
C LYS A 22 -3.59 -15.61 -5.55
N CYS A 23 -4.29 -16.00 -6.61
CA CYS A 23 -5.67 -15.61 -6.84
C CYS A 23 -6.59 -16.19 -5.74
N PRO A 24 -7.41 -15.37 -5.06
CA PRO A 24 -8.30 -15.86 -4.01
C PRO A 24 -9.48 -16.68 -4.54
N ILE A 25 -9.70 -16.71 -5.86
CA ILE A 25 -10.79 -17.46 -6.50
C ILE A 25 -10.34 -18.86 -6.93
N CYS A 26 -9.15 -18.99 -7.53
CA CYS A 26 -8.73 -20.23 -8.19
C CYS A 26 -7.33 -20.71 -7.82
N ASP A 27 -6.68 -20.06 -6.85
CA ASP A 27 -5.34 -20.37 -6.35
C ASP A 27 -4.19 -20.26 -7.38
N HIS A 28 -4.47 -19.86 -8.62
CA HIS A 28 -3.44 -19.64 -9.63
C HIS A 28 -2.54 -18.45 -9.26
N PRO A 29 -1.23 -18.47 -9.59
CA PRO A 29 -0.34 -17.33 -9.37
C PRO A 29 -0.90 -16.02 -9.93
N ALA A 30 -0.75 -14.94 -9.16
CA ALA A 30 -1.15 -13.60 -9.53
C ALA A 30 0.08 -12.71 -9.77
N ARG A 31 -0.07 -11.74 -10.69
CA ARG A 31 0.94 -10.69 -10.93
C ARG A 31 0.42 -9.39 -10.33
N ALA A 32 1.32 -8.54 -9.83
CA ALA A 32 0.94 -7.27 -9.22
C ALA A 32 1.66 -6.08 -9.84
N TRP A 33 0.99 -4.93 -9.77
CA TRP A 33 1.45 -3.64 -10.21
C TRP A 33 1.22 -2.61 -9.12
N HIS A 34 2.17 -1.69 -8.99
CA HIS A 34 1.99 -0.47 -8.22
C HIS A 34 1.65 0.67 -9.17
N ILE A 35 0.52 1.33 -8.90
CA ILE A 35 0.00 2.42 -9.70
C ILE A 35 0.11 3.69 -8.88
N THR A 36 0.73 4.73 -9.43
CA THR A 36 0.80 6.06 -8.84
C THR A 36 0.10 7.06 -9.76
N ALA A 37 -0.82 7.85 -9.22
CA ALA A 37 -1.52 8.91 -9.93
C ALA A 37 -1.19 10.27 -9.28
N ARG A 38 -0.83 11.25 -10.12
CA ARG A 38 -0.67 12.65 -9.71
C ARG A 38 -1.87 13.44 -10.21
N PHE A 39 -2.36 14.33 -9.37
CA PHE A 39 -3.56 15.13 -9.63
C PHE A 39 -3.22 16.60 -9.88
N ASP A 40 -4.15 17.31 -10.50
CA ASP A 40 -4.08 18.75 -10.81
C ASP A 40 -3.98 19.65 -9.57
N ASP A 41 -4.48 19.19 -8.43
CA ASP A 41 -4.35 19.88 -7.15
C ASP A 41 -3.03 19.57 -6.41
N GLY A 42 -2.11 18.85 -7.05
CA GLY A 42 -0.85 18.41 -6.47
C GLY A 42 -0.96 17.17 -5.58
N GLY A 43 -2.16 16.59 -5.41
CA GLY A 43 -2.35 15.32 -4.74
C GLY A 43 -1.61 14.18 -5.44
N VAL A 44 -1.13 13.23 -4.65
CA VAL A 44 -0.54 11.98 -5.15
C VAL A 44 -1.22 10.82 -4.43
N GLU A 45 -1.73 9.86 -5.20
CA GLU A 45 -2.31 8.63 -4.67
C GLU A 45 -1.60 7.44 -5.28
N SER A 46 -1.49 6.36 -4.51
CA SER A 46 -0.92 5.11 -5.00
C SER A 46 -1.67 3.90 -4.49
N GLN A 47 -1.70 2.85 -5.30
CA GLN A 47 -2.32 1.58 -4.95
C GLN A 47 -1.58 0.43 -5.62
N THR A 48 -1.42 -0.68 -4.88
CA THR A 48 -0.99 -1.94 -5.45
C THR A 48 -2.20 -2.80 -5.80
N VAL A 49 -2.26 -3.26 -7.04
CA VAL A 49 -3.31 -4.15 -7.55
C VAL A 49 -2.69 -5.42 -8.10
N ALA A 50 -3.40 -6.53 -7.99
CA ALA A 50 -3.02 -7.79 -8.62
C ALA A 50 -4.08 -8.29 -9.59
N ALA A 51 -3.64 -9.10 -10.55
CA ALA A 51 -4.50 -9.84 -11.45
C ALA A 51 -4.13 -11.32 -11.47
N CYS A 52 -5.13 -12.17 -11.55
CA CYS A 52 -4.95 -13.61 -11.73
C CYS A 52 -4.26 -13.88 -13.08
N GLY A 53 -3.24 -14.74 -13.10
CA GLY A 53 -2.63 -15.26 -14.33
C GLY A 53 -3.43 -16.39 -15.00
N GLY A 54 -4.50 -16.85 -14.35
CA GLY A 54 -5.40 -17.90 -14.83
C GLY A 54 -6.67 -17.35 -15.49
N TRP A 55 -7.61 -18.25 -15.78
CA TRP A 55 -8.80 -17.95 -16.58
C TRP A 55 -9.93 -17.24 -15.81
N CYS A 56 -9.89 -17.19 -14.47
CA CYS A 56 -11.01 -16.67 -13.67
C CYS A 56 -11.19 -15.14 -13.74
N GLY A 57 -10.22 -14.41 -14.31
CA GLY A 57 -10.33 -12.97 -14.57
C GLY A 57 -10.23 -12.05 -13.34
N TRP A 58 -9.97 -12.58 -12.14
CA TRP A 58 -9.89 -11.77 -10.93
C TRP A 58 -8.84 -10.66 -11.03
N LYS A 59 -9.22 -9.46 -10.57
CA LYS A 59 -8.36 -8.30 -10.34
C LYS A 59 -8.78 -7.64 -9.03
N GLY A 60 -7.83 -7.18 -8.22
CA GLY A 60 -8.17 -6.53 -6.96
C GLY A 60 -6.98 -5.90 -6.24
N PRO A 61 -7.26 -5.07 -5.21
CA PRO A 61 -6.21 -4.49 -4.38
C PRO A 61 -5.49 -5.58 -3.60
N VAL A 62 -4.18 -5.40 -3.41
CA VAL A 62 -3.35 -6.28 -2.59
C VAL A 62 -2.40 -5.45 -1.76
N ASN A 63 -2.09 -5.95 -0.55
CA ASN A 63 -0.92 -5.49 0.17
C ASN A 63 0.21 -6.47 -0.16
N PRO A 64 1.19 -6.10 -1.00
CA PRO A 64 2.27 -7.02 -1.35
C PRO A 64 3.06 -7.34 -0.08
N THR A 65 3.09 -8.61 0.29
CA THR A 65 4.03 -9.12 1.29
C THR A 65 5.22 -9.68 0.52
N PRO A 66 6.31 -8.91 0.40
CA PRO A 66 7.46 -9.38 -0.36
C PRO A 66 8.06 -10.60 0.34
N MET A 67 8.55 -11.56 -0.46
CA MET A 67 9.16 -12.78 0.10
C MET A 67 10.46 -12.50 0.86
N THR A 68 11.11 -11.36 0.57
CA THR A 68 12.37 -10.96 1.17
C THR A 68 12.32 -9.47 1.51
N GLY A 69 12.54 -9.15 2.78
CA GLY A 69 12.46 -7.79 3.32
C GLY A 69 11.01 -7.30 3.51
N ASP A 70 10.86 -6.03 3.88
CA ASP A 70 9.57 -5.37 4.09
C ASP A 70 9.16 -4.48 2.90
N THR A 71 9.94 -4.49 1.81
CA THR A 71 9.82 -3.52 0.71
C THR A 71 9.52 -4.19 -0.62
N ALA A 72 8.50 -3.70 -1.33
CA ALA A 72 8.24 -4.13 -2.70
C ALA A 72 9.36 -3.64 -3.64
N VAL A 73 9.76 -4.50 -4.57
CA VAL A 73 10.70 -4.17 -5.64
C VAL A 73 9.90 -3.82 -6.88
N LEU A 74 10.02 -2.57 -7.33
CA LEU A 74 9.37 -2.08 -8.53
C LEU A 74 10.33 -2.02 -9.72
N THR A 75 9.81 -2.00 -10.95
CA THR A 75 10.60 -1.98 -12.19
C THR A 75 11.52 -0.77 -12.35
N GLN A 76 11.23 0.38 -11.74
CA GLN A 76 12.06 1.59 -11.84
C GLN A 76 12.92 1.87 -10.59
N GLY A 77 12.93 0.96 -9.60
CA GLY A 77 13.65 1.12 -8.33
C GLY A 77 12.74 0.96 -7.11
N GLN A 78 13.32 0.78 -5.93
CA GLN A 78 12.57 0.56 -4.69
C GLN A 78 11.77 1.82 -4.31
N ASN A 79 10.46 1.70 -4.16
CA ASN A 79 9.64 2.73 -3.50
C ASN A 79 9.37 2.26 -2.07
N MET A 80 9.75 3.06 -1.07
CA MET A 80 9.47 2.78 0.34
C MET A 80 7.94 2.79 0.52
N ILE A 81 7.29 1.63 0.48
CA ILE A 81 5.86 1.53 0.81
C ILE A 81 5.72 1.52 2.33
N GLY A 82 6.14 2.63 2.95
CA GLY A 82 5.78 2.94 4.31
C GLY A 82 4.32 3.30 4.32
N SER A 83 3.50 2.41 4.87
CA SER A 83 2.16 2.69 5.39
C SER A 83 2.03 4.16 5.77
N ALA A 84 1.04 4.86 5.22
CA ALA A 84 0.66 6.18 5.69
C ALA A 84 0.70 6.16 7.21
N ALA A 85 1.64 6.91 7.79
CA ALA A 85 1.77 7.01 9.23
C ALA A 85 0.42 7.51 9.75
N ALA A 86 -0.31 6.62 10.42
CA ALA A 86 -1.35 7.08 11.32
C ALA A 86 -0.66 8.06 12.28
N PRO A 87 -1.18 9.28 12.48
CA PRO A 87 -0.61 10.17 13.48
C PRO A 87 -0.75 9.48 14.84
N SER A 88 0.35 8.98 15.37
CA SER A 88 0.42 8.52 16.76
C SER A 88 0.21 9.75 17.64
N LEU A 89 -1.01 9.90 18.15
CA LEU A 89 -1.30 10.78 19.27
C LEU A 89 -0.37 10.39 20.43
N PRO A 90 0.40 11.34 21.02
CA PRO A 90 1.05 11.06 22.28
C PRO A 90 -0.04 10.95 23.35
N THR A 91 -0.37 9.73 23.76
CA THR A 91 -1.11 9.51 25.00
C THR A 91 -0.19 9.95 26.14
N ALA A 92 -0.35 11.20 26.58
CA ALA A 92 0.09 11.62 27.90
C ALA A 92 -0.75 10.84 28.92
N LEU A 93 -0.16 9.84 29.57
CA LEU A 93 -0.73 9.28 30.79
C LEU A 93 0.23 9.53 31.95
N HIS A 94 -0.35 10.15 32.97
CA HIS A 94 0.29 10.72 34.14
C HIS A 94 1.08 9.73 34.97
N HIS A 95 2.11 10.28 35.62
CA HIS A 95 2.79 9.69 36.76
C HIS A 95 1.79 9.48 37.91
N THR A 96 1.81 8.29 38.50
CA THR A 96 1.50 8.17 39.92
C THR A 96 2.54 7.26 40.57
N ASP A 97 3.47 7.92 41.26
CA ASP A 97 4.39 7.35 42.22
C ASP A 97 3.57 6.76 43.38
N VAL A 98 3.81 5.50 43.73
CA VAL A 98 3.21 4.83 44.90
C VAL A 98 4.33 4.58 45.91
N PRO A 99 4.32 5.20 47.10
CA PRO A 99 5.35 4.96 48.09
C PRO A 99 5.17 3.58 48.75
N HIS A 100 6.21 2.76 48.65
CA HIS A 100 6.32 1.50 49.37
C HIS A 100 6.74 1.79 50.82
N GLN A 101 5.85 1.62 51.78
CA GLN A 101 6.23 1.44 53.18
C GLN A 101 6.36 -0.05 53.49
N ARG A 102 7.55 -0.46 53.96
CA ARG A 102 7.75 -1.46 55.02
C ARG A 102 9.16 -1.33 55.57
#